data_AF-A0A9Q9VNQ6-F1
#
_entry.id   AF-A0A9Q9VNQ6-F1
#
_cell.length_a   1.000
_cell.length_b   1.000
_cell.length_c   1.000
_cell.angle_alpha   90.00
_cell.angle_beta   90.00
_cell.angle_gamma   90.00
#
_symmetry.space_group_name_H-M   'P 1'
#
loop_
_entity.id
_entity.type
_entity.pdbx_description
1 polymer ?
#
loop_
_entity_poly.entity_id
_entity_poly.type
_entity_poly.pdbx_seq_one_letter_code
_entity_poly.pdbx_strand_id
1 'polypeptide(L)'
;MRVPVKLLTFSFWLFFLNCSQCQECLPEDIKYENTELAAKASYADGETVRVNCIKGYIGLYKIKCEKGEWKTSIERPCAKKKCSNPGDIANGDFKLTEGKEFAFGATVVYTCKNGYEMTSRINHRTCTAQGWDNTLPVCEAIKCPAIRTDGDVTASGNTEKGRYGDVIHFECVSSDKKIDGSSDIHCKESGEWSDVVPTCKENICAPPYIPNAEIVGGQRPKYTINSGIEYKCSPGFEPEQPVQITCDSQGQWTEIQQCTAMCAAPYIPNAEIVGGQRPNYKINSIIQYKCSPGFEPEQPVQITCDSQRQWTEIQQCTAMCAPPYIPNAEIVGGQRPSYRINSVIQYKCSPGFEPKEPLQISCDFQPQWIDIQTCTAMCAPPYIPNAEIVGGQRPSYRINSVLDINCSPGFKPEQPVQITCDSQQQWTEIHQCTDK
;
A
#
# COMPACT_ATOMS: atom_id res chain seq x y z
N MET A 1 36.80 -144.80 34.42
CA MET A 1 37.14 -143.72 35.37
C MET A 1 36.19 -142.54 35.13
N ARG A 2 35.61 -142.02 36.21
CA ARG A 2 34.90 -140.73 36.40
C ARG A 2 33.57 -140.48 35.66
N VAL A 3 32.51 -140.55 36.46
CA VAL A 3 31.14 -139.97 36.41
C VAL A 3 31.22 -138.41 36.63
N PRO A 4 30.13 -137.58 36.74
CA PRO A 4 28.70 -137.55 36.29
C PRO A 4 28.35 -136.20 35.53
N VAL A 5 27.13 -135.74 35.19
CA VAL A 5 25.90 -135.50 35.98
C VAL A 5 24.65 -135.25 35.09
N LYS A 6 23.53 -135.74 35.64
CA LYS A 6 22.09 -135.72 35.31
C LYS A 6 21.46 -134.42 34.80
N LEU A 7 20.42 -134.58 33.98
CA LEU A 7 19.30 -133.65 33.79
C LEU A 7 17.97 -134.41 33.90
N LEU A 8 17.08 -133.92 34.76
CA LEU A 8 15.73 -134.43 35.03
C LEU A 8 14.70 -133.45 34.44
N THR A 9 13.65 -134.03 33.88
CA THR A 9 12.47 -133.47 33.21
C THR A 9 11.49 -132.76 34.14
N PHE A 10 10.73 -131.78 33.64
CA PHE A 10 9.33 -131.54 34.06
C PHE A 10 8.54 -130.71 33.02
N SER A 11 7.35 -131.21 32.66
CA SER A 11 6.40 -130.62 31.71
C SER A 11 5.43 -129.65 32.39
N PHE A 12 4.98 -128.59 31.70
CA PHE A 12 3.70 -127.93 31.99
C PHE A 12 3.13 -127.30 30.71
N TRP A 13 1.86 -127.62 30.41
CA TRP A 13 1.09 -127.18 29.24
C TRP A 13 0.03 -126.14 29.68
N LEU A 14 -0.27 -125.21 28.77
CA LEU A 14 -1.44 -124.30 28.67
C LEU A 14 -1.54 -123.08 29.60
N PHE A 15 -1.62 -121.89 28.99
CA PHE A 15 -2.86 -121.10 28.92
C PHE A 15 -2.73 -120.01 27.83
N PHE A 16 -3.32 -120.26 26.66
CA PHE A 16 -3.76 -119.19 25.76
C PHE A 16 -5.01 -118.58 26.37
N LEU A 17 -4.92 -117.35 26.87
CA LEU A 17 -6.08 -116.53 27.22
C LEU A 17 -6.45 -115.67 26.01
N ASN A 18 -7.55 -116.07 25.37
CA ASN A 18 -8.36 -115.22 24.50
C ASN A 18 -8.80 -113.97 25.29
N CYS A 19 -8.30 -112.77 24.96
CA CYS A 19 -9.10 -111.56 25.18
C CYS A 19 -10.02 -111.37 23.97
N SER A 20 -11.13 -112.11 23.93
CA SER A 20 -12.25 -111.77 23.08
C SER A 20 -12.92 -110.52 23.66
N GLN A 21 -12.68 -109.37 23.01
CA GLN A 21 -13.16 -108.01 23.32
C GLN A 21 -12.54 -107.31 24.54
N CYS A 22 -11.24 -107.09 24.50
CA CYS A 22 -10.64 -105.94 25.16
C CYS A 22 -11.01 -104.70 24.31
N GLN A 23 -12.03 -103.94 24.73
CA GLN A 23 -12.53 -102.77 24.01
C GLN A 23 -11.60 -101.57 24.28
N GLU A 24 -10.47 -101.54 23.57
CA GLU A 24 -9.43 -100.52 23.68
C GLU A 24 -9.69 -99.36 22.71
N CYS A 25 -9.25 -98.16 23.08
CA CYS A 25 -9.36 -96.98 22.23
C CYS A 25 -8.06 -96.76 21.45
N LEU A 26 -8.18 -96.47 20.15
CA LEU A 26 -7.04 -96.23 19.27
C LEU A 26 -6.72 -94.72 19.16
N PRO A 27 -5.43 -94.34 19.07
CA PRO A 27 -5.01 -92.95 18.85
C PRO A 27 -5.57 -92.31 17.58
N GLU A 28 -5.71 -93.11 16.51
CA GLU A 28 -6.13 -92.65 15.18
C GLU A 28 -7.57 -92.11 15.17
N ASP A 29 -8.38 -92.50 16.16
CA ASP A 29 -9.75 -92.04 16.34
C ASP A 29 -9.84 -90.64 16.98
N ILE A 30 -8.71 -90.07 17.43
CA ILE A 30 -8.63 -88.71 17.98
C ILE A 30 -8.54 -87.70 16.82
N LYS A 31 -9.68 -87.10 16.46
CA LYS A 31 -9.81 -86.17 15.31
C LYS A 31 -9.76 -84.68 15.66
N TYR A 32 -9.13 -84.30 16.78
CA TYR A 32 -8.99 -82.89 17.14
C TYR A 32 -7.94 -82.20 16.27
N GLU A 33 -8.20 -80.96 15.85
CA GLU A 33 -7.25 -80.18 15.07
C GLU A 33 -6.11 -79.63 15.94
N ASN A 34 -4.91 -79.51 15.35
CA ASN A 34 -3.74 -78.89 15.98
C ASN A 34 -3.30 -79.55 17.31
N THR A 35 -3.52 -80.86 17.44
CA THR A 35 -3.05 -81.67 18.58
C THR A 35 -1.85 -82.55 18.23
N GLU A 36 -1.03 -82.86 19.22
CA GLU A 36 0.07 -83.82 19.10
C GLU A 36 -0.45 -85.27 19.00
N LEU A 37 0.33 -86.14 18.36
CA LEU A 37 0.00 -87.57 18.26
C LEU A 37 0.04 -88.23 19.64
N ALA A 38 -0.89 -89.14 19.91
CA ALA A 38 -0.91 -89.89 21.16
C ALA A 38 0.29 -90.84 21.25
N ALA A 39 0.86 -90.99 22.45
CA ALA A 39 2.15 -91.65 22.66
C ALA A 39 2.11 -93.19 22.64
N LYS A 40 0.94 -93.81 22.87
CA LYS A 40 0.78 -95.27 22.86
C LYS A 40 0.06 -95.73 21.60
N ALA A 41 0.25 -96.99 21.20
CA ALA A 41 -0.48 -97.61 20.10
C ALA A 41 -1.96 -97.88 20.42
N SER A 42 -2.31 -98.12 21.69
CA SER A 42 -3.69 -98.29 22.18
C SER A 42 -3.81 -97.93 23.66
N TYR A 43 -5.04 -97.73 24.13
CA TYR A 43 -5.37 -97.33 25.50
C TYR A 43 -6.51 -98.21 26.04
N ALA A 44 -6.33 -98.75 27.26
CA ALA A 44 -7.32 -99.62 27.90
C ALA A 44 -8.56 -98.84 28.41
N ASP A 45 -9.66 -99.56 28.59
CA ASP A 45 -10.91 -99.00 29.17
C ASP A 45 -10.65 -98.33 30.53
N GLY A 46 -11.20 -97.13 30.71
CA GLY A 46 -10.99 -96.30 31.89
C GLY A 46 -9.74 -95.41 31.85
N GLU A 47 -8.78 -95.66 30.95
CA GLU A 47 -7.58 -94.81 30.83
C GLU A 47 -7.94 -93.39 30.38
N THR A 48 -7.30 -92.41 31.03
CA THR A 48 -7.49 -90.99 30.70
C THR A 48 -6.23 -90.45 30.04
N VAL A 49 -6.39 -89.85 28.88
CA VAL A 49 -5.32 -89.28 28.08
C VAL A 49 -5.44 -87.76 28.08
N ARG A 50 -4.31 -87.11 28.32
CA ARG A 50 -4.16 -85.69 28.12
C ARG A 50 -3.62 -85.47 26.70
N VAL A 51 -4.43 -84.86 25.84
CA VAL A 51 -4.03 -84.52 24.48
C VAL A 51 -3.56 -83.07 24.47
N ASN A 52 -2.28 -82.85 24.20
CA ASN A 52 -1.66 -81.53 24.14
C ASN A 52 -1.77 -80.95 22.72
N CYS A 53 -1.73 -79.62 22.64
CA CYS A 53 -1.70 -78.92 21.36
C CYS A 53 -0.29 -78.93 20.76
N ILE A 54 -0.20 -78.90 19.43
CA ILE A 54 1.09 -78.73 18.73
C ILE A 54 1.73 -77.38 19.08
N LYS A 55 3.03 -77.26 18.84
CA LYS A 55 3.82 -76.04 19.10
C LYS A 55 3.15 -74.80 18.50
N GLY A 56 2.97 -73.77 19.32
CA GLY A 56 2.35 -72.50 18.92
C GLY A 56 0.84 -72.41 19.16
N TYR A 57 0.22 -73.50 19.60
CA TYR A 57 -1.18 -73.55 19.99
C TYR A 57 -1.31 -73.73 21.51
N ILE A 58 -2.38 -73.18 22.08
CA ILE A 58 -2.73 -73.32 23.50
C ILE A 58 -4.16 -73.83 23.60
N GLY A 59 -4.36 -74.76 24.53
CA GLY A 59 -5.58 -75.53 24.64
C GLY A 59 -5.29 -76.81 25.40
N LEU A 60 -6.33 -77.63 25.55
CA LEU A 60 -6.24 -78.90 26.25
C LEU A 60 -7.49 -79.73 25.98
N TYR A 61 -7.29 -80.96 25.53
CA TYR A 61 -8.33 -81.98 25.60
C TYR A 61 -7.94 -83.02 26.65
N LYS A 62 -8.90 -83.40 27.50
CA LYS A 62 -8.77 -84.54 28.41
C LYS A 62 -9.83 -85.54 28.02
N ILE A 63 -9.40 -86.66 27.46
CA ILE A 63 -10.29 -87.72 26.98
C ILE A 63 -10.12 -88.97 27.84
N LYS A 64 -11.19 -89.74 27.96
CA LYS A 64 -11.19 -91.01 28.68
C LYS A 64 -11.71 -92.10 27.75
N CYS A 65 -11.01 -93.23 27.71
CA CYS A 65 -11.48 -94.40 26.99
C CYS A 65 -12.62 -95.04 27.77
N GLU A 66 -13.80 -95.15 27.18
CA GLU A 66 -14.96 -95.81 27.78
C GLU A 66 -15.58 -96.77 26.75
N LYS A 67 -15.44 -98.07 27.01
CA LYS A 67 -15.94 -99.18 26.19
C LYS A 67 -15.49 -99.10 24.72
N GLY A 68 -14.23 -98.73 24.50
CA GLY A 68 -13.63 -98.58 23.17
C GLY A 68 -13.94 -97.28 22.44
N GLU A 69 -14.66 -96.34 23.07
CA GLU A 69 -14.88 -94.99 22.53
C GLU A 69 -14.20 -93.91 23.37
N TRP A 70 -13.64 -92.89 22.72
CA TRP A 70 -13.15 -91.71 23.40
C TRP A 70 -14.30 -90.82 23.88
N LYS A 71 -14.36 -90.56 25.18
CA LYS A 71 -15.26 -89.58 25.79
C LYS A 71 -14.48 -88.37 26.29
N THR A 72 -14.87 -87.18 25.82
CA THR A 72 -14.24 -85.91 26.23
C THR A 72 -14.70 -85.51 27.62
N SER A 73 -13.76 -85.34 28.54
CA SER A 73 -14.01 -84.87 29.91
C SER A 73 -13.68 -83.39 30.10
N ILE A 74 -12.70 -82.85 29.35
CA ILE A 74 -12.39 -81.41 29.29
C ILE A 74 -12.14 -81.05 27.84
N GLU A 75 -12.79 -79.99 27.37
CA GLU A 75 -12.64 -79.47 26.02
C GLU A 75 -12.20 -78.00 26.05
N ARG A 76 -10.95 -77.77 25.67
CA ARG A 76 -10.42 -76.43 25.37
C ARG A 76 -9.72 -76.52 24.02
N PRO A 77 -10.41 -76.14 22.93
CA PRO A 77 -9.86 -76.30 21.59
C PRO A 77 -8.48 -75.67 21.43
N CYS A 78 -7.61 -76.35 20.70
CA CYS A 78 -6.28 -75.86 20.40
C CYS A 78 -6.38 -74.63 19.48
N ALA A 79 -6.22 -73.45 20.06
CA ALA A 79 -6.21 -72.19 19.36
C ALA A 79 -4.79 -71.63 19.30
N LYS A 80 -4.50 -70.77 18.30
CA LYS A 80 -3.20 -70.11 18.20
C LYS A 80 -2.90 -69.35 19.50
N LYS A 81 -1.69 -69.53 20.03
CA LYS A 81 -1.22 -68.77 21.19
C LYS A 81 -1.15 -67.30 20.80
N LYS A 82 -1.80 -66.43 21.59
CA LYS A 82 -1.73 -64.99 21.39
C LYS A 82 -0.40 -64.44 21.90
N CYS A 83 0.23 -63.58 21.11
CA CYS A 83 1.34 -62.74 21.56
C CYS A 83 0.81 -61.44 22.18
N SER A 84 1.67 -60.74 22.92
CA SER A 84 1.40 -59.39 23.40
C SER A 84 1.34 -58.39 22.22
N ASN A 85 1.11 -57.11 22.51
CA ASN A 85 1.39 -56.06 21.53
C ASN A 85 2.86 -56.20 21.04
N PRO A 86 3.14 -56.13 19.71
CA PRO A 86 4.49 -56.16 19.15
C PRO A 86 5.45 -55.13 19.73
N GLY A 87 4.93 -54.04 20.29
CA GLY A 87 5.67 -52.94 20.89
C GLY A 87 5.86 -51.79 19.91
N ASP A 88 5.62 -50.57 20.39
CA ASP A 88 5.81 -49.34 19.64
C ASP A 88 7.29 -48.95 19.61
N ILE A 89 7.71 -48.27 18.54
CA ILE A 89 9.07 -47.74 18.39
C ILE A 89 9.04 -46.22 18.32
N ALA A 90 10.10 -45.57 18.80
CA ALA A 90 10.25 -44.13 18.64
C ALA A 90 10.36 -43.78 17.15
N ASN A 91 9.61 -42.77 16.71
CA ASN A 91 9.64 -42.25 15.34
C ASN A 91 9.38 -43.30 14.23
N GLY A 92 8.57 -44.31 14.55
CA GLY A 92 8.09 -45.29 13.58
C GLY A 92 6.73 -45.84 14.00
N ASP A 93 6.15 -46.62 13.10
CA ASP A 93 4.89 -47.32 13.30
C ASP A 93 5.04 -48.75 12.74
N PHE A 94 4.12 -49.65 13.06
CA PHE A 94 4.11 -51.00 12.49
C PHE A 94 2.75 -51.37 11.90
N LYS A 95 2.78 -52.29 10.94
CA LYS A 95 1.58 -52.88 10.33
C LYS A 95 1.64 -54.39 10.41
N LEU A 96 0.49 -55.01 10.69
CA LEU A 96 0.30 -56.45 10.59
C LEU A 96 0.26 -56.83 9.11
N THR A 97 1.26 -57.58 8.65
CA THR A 97 1.38 -58.01 7.24
C THR A 97 0.92 -59.45 7.05
N GLU A 98 1.05 -60.28 8.08
CA GLU A 98 0.59 -61.68 8.06
C GLU A 98 -0.27 -61.98 9.28
N GLY A 99 -1.43 -62.61 9.05
CA GLY A 99 -2.42 -62.90 10.09
C GLY A 99 -3.51 -61.84 10.23
N LYS A 100 -4.47 -62.09 11.13
CA LYS A 100 -5.60 -61.19 11.43
C LYS A 100 -5.56 -60.61 12.84
N GLU A 101 -4.76 -61.22 13.71
CA GLU A 101 -4.55 -60.83 15.10
C GLU A 101 -3.12 -61.17 15.50
N PHE A 102 -2.66 -60.63 16.63
CA PHE A 102 -1.35 -60.89 17.20
C PHE A 102 -1.28 -62.30 17.83
N ALA A 103 -1.30 -63.33 17.00
CA ALA A 103 -1.24 -64.73 17.41
C ALA A 103 -0.21 -65.53 16.60
N PHE A 104 0.09 -66.75 17.03
CA PHE A 104 1.16 -67.57 16.48
C PHE A 104 1.17 -67.62 14.93
N GLY A 105 2.34 -67.30 14.37
CA GLY A 105 2.58 -67.16 12.93
C GLY A 105 2.19 -65.80 12.34
N ALA A 106 1.76 -64.83 13.15
CA ALA A 106 1.53 -63.46 12.71
C ALA A 106 2.85 -62.70 12.55
N THR A 107 2.93 -61.83 11.55
CA THR A 107 4.13 -61.03 11.25
C THR A 107 3.76 -59.56 11.17
N VAL A 108 4.51 -58.71 11.86
CA VAL A 108 4.42 -57.25 11.75
C VAL A 108 5.67 -56.69 11.09
N VAL A 109 5.51 -55.64 10.29
CA VAL A 109 6.60 -54.90 9.67
C VAL A 109 6.56 -53.46 10.14
N TYR A 110 7.71 -52.96 10.56
CA TYR A 110 7.95 -51.61 11.06
C TYR A 110 8.41 -50.68 9.93
N THR A 111 7.91 -49.45 9.96
CA THR A 111 8.25 -48.37 9.04
C THR A 111 8.55 -47.10 9.83
N CYS A 112 9.65 -46.43 9.50
CA CYS A 112 9.99 -45.14 10.13
C CYS A 112 9.09 -44.02 9.61
N LYS A 113 8.87 -43.01 10.45
CA LYS A 113 8.16 -41.77 10.09
C LYS A 113 9.04 -40.90 9.19
N ASN A 114 8.43 -39.96 8.46
CA ASN A 114 9.16 -39.03 7.59
C ASN A 114 10.26 -38.29 8.37
N GLY A 115 11.45 -38.18 7.76
CA GLY A 115 12.63 -37.60 8.39
C GLY A 115 13.43 -38.56 9.29
N TYR A 116 13.02 -39.82 9.38
CA TYR A 116 13.73 -40.87 10.12
C TYR A 116 14.04 -42.08 9.23
N GLU A 117 15.18 -42.71 9.48
CA GLU A 117 15.66 -43.87 8.74
C GLU A 117 15.83 -45.10 9.64
N MET A 118 15.59 -46.29 9.07
CA MET A 118 15.71 -47.56 9.78
C MET A 118 17.19 -47.96 9.89
N THR A 119 17.75 -47.90 11.09
CA THR A 119 19.15 -48.31 11.34
C THR A 119 19.29 -49.79 11.69
N SER A 120 18.17 -50.44 12.03
CA SER A 120 18.12 -51.87 12.33
C SER A 120 18.14 -52.72 11.06
N ARG A 121 18.88 -53.85 11.09
CA ARG A 121 18.97 -54.78 9.96
C ARG A 121 17.66 -55.52 9.66
N ILE A 122 16.85 -55.71 10.69
CA ILE A 122 15.57 -56.43 10.62
C ILE A 122 14.48 -55.46 11.04
N ASN A 123 13.49 -55.25 10.17
CA ASN A 123 12.35 -54.37 10.42
C ASN A 123 11.05 -55.14 10.66
N HIS A 124 11.10 -56.45 10.86
CA HIS A 124 9.91 -57.27 11.11
C HIS A 124 10.01 -58.03 12.43
N ARG A 125 8.86 -58.46 12.93
CA ARG A 125 8.77 -59.39 14.05
C ARG A 125 7.68 -60.40 13.78
N THR A 126 7.93 -61.65 14.14
CA THR A 126 7.01 -62.79 13.98
C THR A 126 6.62 -63.33 15.34
N CYS A 127 5.33 -63.57 15.55
CA CYS A 127 4.81 -64.16 16.78
C CYS A 127 5.11 -65.67 16.79
N THR A 128 6.12 -66.05 17.58
CA THR A 128 6.52 -67.45 17.78
C THR A 128 5.86 -68.06 19.01
N ALA A 129 6.12 -69.34 19.28
CA ALA A 129 5.61 -70.00 20.49
C ALA A 129 6.15 -69.35 21.79
N GLN A 130 7.30 -68.67 21.71
CA GLN A 130 7.96 -67.97 22.80
C GLN A 130 7.54 -66.49 22.92
N GLY A 131 6.79 -65.95 21.96
CA GLY A 131 6.49 -64.51 21.84
C GLY A 131 7.04 -63.93 20.54
N TRP A 132 7.03 -62.61 20.43
CA TRP A 132 7.61 -61.92 19.28
C TRP A 132 9.12 -62.20 19.17
N ASP A 133 9.55 -62.68 18.02
CA ASP A 133 10.98 -62.78 17.70
C ASP A 133 11.61 -61.39 17.53
N ASN A 134 12.94 -61.38 17.42
CA ASN A 134 13.77 -60.19 17.25
C ASN A 134 13.55 -59.10 18.33
N THR A 135 14.43 -58.11 18.35
CA THR A 135 14.26 -56.90 19.17
C THR A 135 13.47 -55.86 18.40
N LEU A 136 12.98 -54.84 19.11
CA LEU A 136 12.35 -53.68 18.46
C LEU A 136 13.35 -52.98 17.51
N PRO A 137 12.95 -52.68 16.25
CA PRO A 137 13.76 -51.90 15.34
C PRO A 137 13.95 -50.45 15.81
N VAL A 138 15.01 -49.80 15.33
CA VAL A 138 15.38 -48.43 15.70
C VAL A 138 15.30 -47.52 14.47
N CYS A 139 14.57 -46.42 14.62
CA CYS A 139 14.50 -45.32 13.66
C CYS A 139 15.31 -44.13 14.19
N GLU A 140 16.38 -43.75 13.50
CA GLU A 140 17.16 -42.55 13.82
C GLU A 140 16.80 -41.40 12.89
N ALA A 141 16.94 -40.16 13.37
CA ALA A 141 16.72 -38.98 12.53
C ALA A 141 17.78 -38.92 11.42
N ILE A 142 17.35 -38.60 10.22
CA ILE A 142 18.23 -38.41 9.06
C ILE A 142 19.22 -37.27 9.37
N LYS A 143 20.49 -37.46 9.00
CA LYS A 143 21.59 -36.55 9.35
C LYS A 143 21.93 -35.67 8.15
N CYS A 144 22.12 -34.38 8.40
CA CYS A 144 22.62 -33.44 7.40
C CYS A 144 24.14 -33.23 7.53
N PRO A 145 24.85 -32.86 6.44
CA PRO A 145 26.27 -32.57 6.46
C PRO A 145 26.63 -31.48 7.48
N ALA A 146 27.83 -31.57 8.05
CA ALA A 146 28.32 -30.52 8.94
C ALA A 146 28.49 -29.20 8.17
N ILE A 147 28.03 -28.09 8.77
CA ILE A 147 28.18 -26.75 8.22
C ILE A 147 29.57 -26.22 8.56
N ARG A 148 30.27 -25.72 7.54
CA ARG A 148 31.55 -25.03 7.66
C ARG A 148 31.41 -23.65 7.04
N THR A 149 31.76 -22.61 7.79
CA THR A 149 31.79 -21.23 7.29
C THR A 149 33.21 -20.83 6.92
N ASP A 150 33.34 -19.82 6.07
CA ASP A 150 34.61 -19.27 5.59
C ASP A 150 35.23 -18.24 6.58
N GLY A 151 34.52 -17.92 7.65
CA GLY A 151 34.93 -16.94 8.67
C GLY A 151 34.29 -15.55 8.51
N ASP A 152 33.62 -15.27 7.39
CA ASP A 152 32.87 -14.01 7.20
C ASP A 152 31.44 -14.11 7.78
N VAL A 153 30.94 -15.34 7.92
CA VAL A 153 29.62 -15.69 8.46
C VAL A 153 29.76 -16.51 9.74
N THR A 154 28.99 -16.16 10.77
CA THR A 154 28.77 -16.99 11.96
C THR A 154 27.56 -17.89 11.75
N ALA A 155 27.62 -19.11 12.27
CA ALA A 155 26.52 -20.07 12.22
C ALA A 155 26.16 -20.52 13.65
N SER A 156 24.88 -20.51 13.98
CA SER A 156 24.36 -20.90 15.29
C SER A 156 23.32 -22.01 15.15
N GLY A 157 23.38 -23.02 16.03
CA GLY A 157 22.57 -24.24 15.96
C GLY A 157 23.41 -25.52 15.94
N ASN A 158 22.82 -26.65 15.50
CA ASN A 158 23.50 -27.95 15.42
C ASN A 158 24.37 -28.09 14.16
N THR A 159 25.44 -27.30 14.05
CA THR A 159 26.29 -27.24 12.85
C THR A 159 27.10 -28.50 12.58
N GLU A 160 27.46 -29.29 13.60
CA GLU A 160 28.32 -30.49 13.44
C GLU A 160 27.54 -31.80 13.32
N LYS A 161 26.34 -31.86 13.90
CA LYS A 161 25.53 -33.09 13.99
C LYS A 161 24.06 -32.80 13.67
N GLY A 162 23.84 -32.03 12.60
CA GLY A 162 22.50 -31.63 12.16
C GLY A 162 21.62 -32.85 11.88
N ARG A 163 20.41 -32.83 12.41
CA ARG A 163 19.38 -33.87 12.22
C ARG A 163 18.14 -33.26 11.58
N TYR A 164 17.32 -34.10 10.96
CA TYR A 164 16.05 -33.69 10.37
C TYR A 164 15.27 -32.71 11.27
N GLY A 165 14.91 -31.56 10.70
CA GLY A 165 14.20 -30.47 11.39
C GLY A 165 15.09 -29.52 12.19
N ASP A 166 16.38 -29.81 12.42
CA ASP A 166 17.31 -28.83 13.00
C ASP A 166 17.42 -27.61 12.08
N VAL A 167 17.54 -26.42 12.69
CA VAL A 167 17.69 -25.13 12.00
C VAL A 167 19.05 -24.54 12.35
N ILE A 168 19.74 -23.99 11.33
CA ILE A 168 20.96 -23.21 11.49
C ILE A 168 20.65 -21.77 11.11
N HIS A 169 20.95 -20.85 12.02
CA HIS A 169 20.82 -19.41 11.82
C HIS A 169 22.20 -18.80 11.54
N PHE A 170 22.28 -17.97 10.52
CA PHE A 170 23.49 -17.30 10.09
C PHE A 170 23.45 -15.81 10.39
N GLU A 171 24.60 -15.24 10.72
CA GLU A 171 24.81 -13.78 10.83
C GLU A 171 26.16 -13.39 10.22
N CYS A 172 26.29 -12.14 9.75
CA CYS A 172 27.60 -11.64 9.33
C CYS A 172 28.46 -11.30 10.54
N VAL A 173 29.73 -11.69 10.50
CA VAL A 173 30.70 -11.35 11.56
C VAL A 173 30.86 -9.83 11.68
N SER A 174 30.91 -9.15 10.54
CA SER A 174 31.06 -7.69 10.48
C SER A 174 29.71 -6.99 10.44
N SER A 175 29.53 -5.97 11.27
CA SER A 175 28.27 -5.22 11.39
C SER A 175 28.00 -4.25 10.22
N ASP A 176 28.98 -4.04 9.35
CA ASP A 176 28.88 -3.24 8.11
C ASP A 176 28.51 -4.09 6.88
N LYS A 177 28.35 -5.40 7.04
CA LYS A 177 27.89 -6.31 5.99
C LYS A 177 26.50 -6.84 6.31
N LYS A 178 25.78 -7.29 5.29
CA LYS A 178 24.50 -8.00 5.43
C LYS A 178 24.53 -9.34 4.74
N ILE A 179 23.70 -10.25 5.23
CA ILE A 179 23.52 -11.56 4.63
C ILE A 179 22.97 -11.44 3.21
N ASP A 180 23.56 -12.22 2.31
CA ASP A 180 23.11 -12.46 0.96
C ASP A 180 22.82 -13.95 0.78
N GLY A 181 21.53 -14.29 0.77
CA GLY A 181 21.02 -15.66 0.82
C GLY A 181 20.02 -15.85 1.96
N SER A 182 19.73 -17.11 2.31
CA SER A 182 18.85 -17.43 3.43
C SER A 182 19.56 -17.24 4.77
N SER A 183 18.95 -16.47 5.69
CA SER A 183 19.44 -16.34 7.07
C SER A 183 19.28 -17.62 7.87
N ASP A 184 18.35 -18.48 7.46
CA ASP A 184 18.02 -19.72 8.16
C ASP A 184 17.93 -20.87 7.15
N ILE A 185 18.57 -21.98 7.50
CA ILE A 185 18.45 -23.24 6.75
C ILE A 185 18.02 -24.35 7.69
N HIS A 186 17.26 -25.32 7.18
CA HIS A 186 16.80 -26.46 7.96
C HIS A 186 17.19 -27.79 7.30
N CYS A 187 17.40 -28.82 8.11
CA CYS A 187 17.74 -30.15 7.62
C CYS A 187 16.49 -30.86 7.07
N LYS A 188 16.47 -31.14 5.76
CA LYS A 188 15.34 -31.77 5.07
C LYS A 188 15.33 -33.28 5.28
N GLU A 189 14.20 -33.90 4.93
CA GLU A 189 14.07 -35.37 4.92
C GLU A 189 15.00 -36.06 3.91
N SER A 190 15.54 -35.31 2.93
CA SER A 190 16.54 -35.84 1.99
C SER A 190 17.94 -35.99 2.59
N GLY A 191 18.17 -35.49 3.82
CA GLY A 191 19.51 -35.42 4.41
C GLY A 191 20.36 -34.27 3.87
N GLU A 192 19.75 -33.31 3.19
CA GLU A 192 20.40 -32.08 2.74
C GLU A 192 19.80 -30.87 3.46
N TRP A 193 20.61 -29.83 3.63
CA TRP A 193 20.12 -28.54 4.08
C TRP A 193 19.18 -27.92 3.04
N SER A 194 18.22 -27.11 3.51
CA SER A 194 17.23 -26.46 2.66
C SER A 194 17.81 -25.46 1.66
N ASP A 195 18.95 -24.87 2.01
CA ASP A 195 19.72 -23.94 1.18
C ASP A 195 21.23 -24.10 1.48
N VAL A 196 22.07 -23.43 0.69
CA VAL A 196 23.51 -23.36 0.90
C VAL A 196 23.86 -22.35 2.00
N VAL A 197 25.09 -22.41 2.50
CA VAL A 197 25.62 -21.39 3.43
C VAL A 197 25.61 -20.03 2.71
N PRO A 198 24.97 -18.98 3.29
CA PRO A 198 24.90 -17.67 2.67
C PRO A 198 26.26 -16.96 2.67
N THR A 199 26.35 -15.83 1.99
CA THR A 199 27.55 -14.98 2.00
C THR A 199 27.26 -13.61 2.60
N CYS A 200 28.31 -12.86 2.96
CA CYS A 200 28.17 -11.50 3.48
C CYS A 200 28.59 -10.48 2.42
N LYS A 201 27.67 -9.59 2.04
CA LYS A 201 27.95 -8.48 1.12
C LYS A 201 28.02 -7.15 1.87
N GLU A 202 28.81 -6.22 1.32
CA GLU A 202 28.88 -4.86 1.82
C GLU A 202 27.47 -4.27 1.92
N ASN A 203 27.15 -3.71 3.09
CA ASN A 203 25.91 -3.00 3.27
C ASN A 203 26.12 -1.52 2.92
N ILE A 204 25.90 -1.22 1.65
CA ILE A 204 26.12 0.11 1.07
C ILE A 204 24.84 0.64 0.44
N CYS A 205 24.66 1.95 0.49
CA CYS A 205 23.67 2.64 -0.31
C CYS A 205 24.23 2.94 -1.71
N ALA A 206 23.41 2.65 -2.72
CA ALA A 206 23.67 3.13 -4.06
C ALA A 206 23.60 4.67 -4.08
N PRO A 207 24.29 5.34 -5.01
CA PRO A 207 24.18 6.79 -5.16
C PRO A 207 22.71 7.19 -5.37
N PRO A 208 22.15 8.12 -4.57
CA PRO A 208 20.73 8.45 -4.66
C PRO A 208 20.45 9.23 -5.94
N TYR A 209 19.28 9.00 -6.52
CA TYR A 209 18.78 9.76 -7.65
C TYR A 209 17.65 10.67 -7.18
N ILE A 210 17.90 11.98 -7.17
CA ILE A 210 16.95 13.01 -6.73
C ILE A 210 16.75 14.00 -7.88
N PRO A 211 15.62 13.91 -8.60
CA PRO A 211 15.35 14.81 -9.73
C PRO A 211 15.35 16.28 -9.31
N ASN A 212 15.92 17.14 -10.16
CA ASN A 212 16.02 18.58 -9.92
C ASN A 212 16.77 18.95 -8.62
N ALA A 213 17.71 18.11 -8.17
CA ALA A 213 18.57 18.39 -7.04
C ALA A 213 20.05 18.23 -7.40
N GLU A 214 20.89 18.90 -6.62
CA GLU A 214 22.35 18.73 -6.65
C GLU A 214 22.82 18.22 -5.29
N ILE A 215 23.66 17.16 -5.29
CA ILE A 215 24.28 16.64 -4.07
C ILE A 215 25.45 17.56 -3.69
N VAL A 216 25.38 18.15 -2.49
CA VAL A 216 26.41 19.03 -1.95
C VAL A 216 27.70 18.24 -1.74
N GLY A 217 28.80 18.72 -2.32
CA GLY A 217 30.10 18.03 -2.25
C GLY A 217 30.27 16.89 -3.26
N GLY A 218 29.28 16.68 -4.14
CA GLY A 218 29.36 15.73 -5.25
C GLY A 218 28.96 14.30 -4.91
N GLN A 219 28.56 13.57 -5.96
CA GLN A 219 28.12 12.20 -5.86
C GLN A 219 29.32 11.23 -5.85
N ARG A 220 29.32 10.28 -4.92
CA ARG A 220 30.30 9.19 -4.82
C ARG A 220 29.69 7.91 -5.39
N PRO A 221 30.51 6.94 -5.86
CA PRO A 221 29.99 5.69 -6.42
C PRO A 221 29.36 4.76 -5.37
N LYS A 222 29.73 4.90 -4.08
CA LYS A 222 29.26 4.06 -2.97
C LYS A 222 29.21 4.85 -1.66
N TYR A 223 28.26 4.50 -0.79
CA TYR A 223 28.10 5.09 0.55
C TYR A 223 27.92 3.97 1.59
N THR A 224 28.69 3.99 2.67
CA THR A 224 28.57 3.02 3.77
C THR A 224 27.39 3.36 4.68
N ILE A 225 26.95 2.41 5.51
CA ILE A 225 25.97 2.66 6.58
C ILE A 225 26.39 3.91 7.39
N ASN A 226 25.41 4.70 7.81
CA ASN A 226 25.55 5.97 8.52
C ASN A 226 26.23 7.09 7.73
N SER A 227 26.54 6.88 6.44
CA SER A 227 26.97 7.98 5.56
C SER A 227 25.83 8.99 5.43
N GLY A 228 26.06 10.21 5.90
CA GLY A 228 25.18 11.35 5.66
C GLY A 228 25.61 12.09 4.40
N ILE A 229 24.66 12.39 3.52
CA ILE A 229 24.85 13.35 2.44
C ILE A 229 23.80 14.44 2.52
N GLU A 230 24.12 15.56 1.90
CA GLU A 230 23.23 16.70 1.81
C GLU A 230 22.95 16.98 0.34
N TYR A 231 21.71 17.29 -0.01
CA TYR A 231 21.35 17.74 -1.35
C TYR A 231 20.57 19.05 -1.28
N LYS A 232 20.66 19.83 -2.35
CA LYS A 232 19.96 21.09 -2.50
C LYS A 232 19.10 21.03 -3.75
N CYS A 233 17.83 21.41 -3.64
CA CYS A 233 16.97 21.53 -4.80
C CYS A 233 17.45 22.67 -5.72
N SER A 234 17.29 22.44 -7.02
CA SER A 234 17.64 23.42 -8.06
C SER A 234 16.78 24.68 -7.92
N PRO A 235 17.23 25.84 -8.43
CA PRO A 235 16.44 27.06 -8.40
C PRO A 235 15.03 26.86 -8.97
N GLY A 236 14.00 27.31 -8.24
CA GLY A 236 12.59 27.11 -8.63
C GLY A 236 11.94 25.83 -8.07
N PHE A 237 12.67 25.07 -7.25
CA PHE A 237 12.16 23.90 -6.56
C PHE A 237 12.34 24.03 -5.04
N GLU A 238 11.44 23.41 -4.27
CA GLU A 238 11.50 23.34 -2.81
C GLU A 238 11.80 21.92 -2.33
N PRO A 239 12.48 21.74 -1.17
CA PRO A 239 12.94 22.79 -0.25
C PRO A 239 14.17 23.57 -0.74
N GLU A 240 14.18 24.88 -0.49
CA GLU A 240 15.32 25.76 -0.84
C GLU A 240 16.54 25.53 0.06
N GLN A 241 16.29 25.08 1.30
CA GLN A 241 17.34 24.73 2.24
C GLN A 241 17.88 23.34 1.92
N PRO A 242 19.19 23.13 2.10
CA PRO A 242 19.77 21.81 1.97
C PRO A 242 19.10 20.78 2.90
N VAL A 243 18.89 19.58 2.39
CA VAL A 243 18.28 18.45 3.11
C VAL A 243 19.31 17.35 3.30
N GLN A 244 19.41 16.83 4.52
CA GLN A 244 20.29 15.73 4.85
C GLN A 244 19.56 14.40 4.80
N ILE A 245 20.19 13.41 4.17
CA ILE A 245 19.74 12.01 4.17
C ILE A 245 20.90 11.12 4.60
N THR A 246 20.58 10.01 5.27
CA THR A 246 21.55 9.08 5.82
C THR A 246 21.33 7.69 5.26
N CYS A 247 22.41 6.95 5.00
CA CYS A 247 22.32 5.53 4.65
C CYS A 247 22.01 4.71 5.91
N ASP A 248 20.86 4.04 5.94
CA ASP A 248 20.40 3.28 7.09
C ASP A 248 21.06 1.88 7.20
N SER A 249 20.71 1.15 8.27
CA SER A 249 21.24 -0.18 8.54
C SER A 249 20.79 -1.26 7.55
N GLN A 250 19.84 -0.97 6.65
CA GLN A 250 19.39 -1.88 5.60
C GLN A 250 20.07 -1.60 4.25
N GLY A 251 20.90 -0.55 4.19
CA GLY A 251 21.52 -0.07 2.95
C GLY A 251 20.52 0.70 2.08
N GLN A 252 19.56 1.39 2.71
CA GLN A 252 18.63 2.29 2.05
C GLN A 252 18.82 3.72 2.56
N TRP A 253 18.54 4.71 1.72
CA TRP A 253 18.54 6.10 2.17
C TRP A 253 17.31 6.37 3.04
N THR A 254 17.49 7.14 4.12
CA THR A 254 16.37 7.74 4.86
C THR A 254 15.46 8.53 3.92
N GLU A 255 14.24 8.82 4.37
CA GLU A 255 13.19 9.47 3.57
C GLU A 255 13.71 10.65 2.72
N ILE A 256 13.63 10.48 1.40
CA ILE A 256 14.06 11.48 0.42
C ILE A 256 12.87 12.41 0.13
N GLN A 257 12.95 13.65 0.62
CA GLN A 257 12.03 14.70 0.23
C GLN A 257 12.21 15.05 -1.26
N GLN A 258 11.13 14.96 -2.03
CA GLN A 258 11.18 15.25 -3.46
C GLN A 258 11.27 16.77 -3.69
N CYS A 259 12.10 17.18 -4.66
CA CYS A 259 12.15 18.56 -5.10
C CYS A 259 10.89 18.89 -5.91
N THR A 260 9.97 19.66 -5.33
CA THR A 260 8.72 20.06 -5.98
C THR A 260 8.85 21.45 -6.58
N ALA A 261 8.43 21.62 -7.84
CA ALA A 261 8.52 22.92 -8.50
C ALA A 261 7.58 23.93 -7.84
N MET A 262 8.07 25.16 -7.71
CA MET A 262 7.37 26.30 -7.13
C MET A 262 6.60 27.07 -8.22
N CYS A 263 5.72 27.98 -7.82
CA CYS A 263 5.18 28.97 -8.76
C CYS A 263 6.25 29.99 -9.11
N ALA A 264 6.44 30.23 -10.41
CA ALA A 264 7.17 31.39 -10.87
C ALA A 264 6.44 32.67 -10.45
N ALA A 265 7.16 33.79 -10.37
CA ALA A 265 6.56 35.10 -10.16
C ALA A 265 5.45 35.38 -11.20
N PRO A 266 4.26 35.84 -10.78
CA PRO A 266 3.21 36.16 -11.73
C PRO A 266 3.60 37.37 -12.57
N TYR A 267 3.15 37.38 -13.83
CA TYR A 267 3.25 38.55 -14.69
C TYR A 267 1.87 39.17 -14.86
N ILE A 268 1.68 40.37 -14.29
CA ILE A 268 0.43 41.12 -14.35
C ILE A 268 0.76 42.51 -14.92
N PRO A 269 0.33 42.81 -16.17
CA PRO A 269 0.60 44.11 -16.78
C PRO A 269 0.01 45.27 -15.98
N ASN A 270 0.75 46.38 -15.87
CA ASN A 270 0.34 47.59 -15.15
C ASN A 270 0.00 47.33 -13.67
N ALA A 271 0.72 46.42 -13.03
CA ALA A 271 0.58 46.10 -11.62
C ALA A 271 1.95 45.95 -10.95
N GLU A 272 1.97 46.15 -9.63
CA GLU A 272 3.12 45.90 -8.77
C GLU A 272 2.74 44.94 -7.64
N ILE A 273 3.60 43.95 -7.37
CA ILE A 273 3.41 43.01 -6.26
C ILE A 273 3.72 43.74 -4.94
N VAL A 274 2.74 43.76 -4.03
CA VAL A 274 2.85 44.38 -2.71
C VAL A 274 3.90 43.65 -1.88
N GLY A 275 4.86 44.40 -1.31
CA GLY A 275 5.95 43.82 -0.51
C GLY A 275 7.13 43.29 -1.34
N GLY A 276 7.10 43.46 -2.67
CA GLY A 276 8.19 43.11 -3.57
C GLY A 276 8.03 41.75 -4.24
N GLN A 277 8.44 41.68 -5.50
CA GLN A 277 8.39 40.47 -6.30
C GLN A 277 9.59 39.56 -6.00
N ARG A 278 9.30 38.32 -5.63
CA ARG A 278 10.28 37.24 -5.51
C ARG A 278 10.29 36.42 -6.79
N PRO A 279 11.39 35.76 -7.14
CA PRO A 279 11.45 34.93 -8.35
C PRO A 279 10.49 33.74 -8.29
N ASN A 280 10.29 33.14 -7.11
CA ASN A 280 9.44 31.95 -6.92
C ASN A 280 8.63 32.02 -5.62
N TYR A 281 7.51 31.31 -5.58
CA TYR A 281 6.57 31.23 -4.47
C TYR A 281 6.10 29.78 -4.24
N LYS A 282 5.92 29.39 -2.98
CA LYS A 282 5.44 28.04 -2.63
C LYS A 282 4.00 27.82 -3.07
N ILE A 283 3.61 26.56 -3.26
CA ILE A 283 2.19 26.21 -3.42
C ILE A 283 1.40 26.71 -2.20
N ASN A 284 0.19 27.20 -2.44
CA ASN A 284 -0.69 27.89 -1.49
C ASN A 284 -0.16 29.24 -0.99
N SER A 285 0.91 29.79 -1.58
CA SER A 285 1.31 31.17 -1.28
C SER A 285 0.23 32.13 -1.76
N ILE A 286 -0.16 33.03 -0.85
CA ILE A 286 -1.08 34.14 -1.14
C ILE A 286 -0.25 35.42 -1.20
N ILE A 287 -0.32 36.11 -2.33
CA ILE A 287 0.32 37.42 -2.50
C ILE A 287 -0.71 38.44 -2.94
N GLN A 288 -0.36 39.71 -2.76
CA GLN A 288 -1.19 40.83 -3.20
C GLN A 288 -0.47 41.60 -4.29
N TYR A 289 -1.22 42.08 -5.27
CA TYR A 289 -0.75 43.08 -6.21
C TYR A 289 -1.67 44.28 -6.21
N LYS A 290 -1.12 45.43 -6.61
CA LYS A 290 -1.86 46.67 -6.77
C LYS A 290 -1.69 47.16 -8.20
N CYS A 291 -2.78 47.54 -8.86
CA CYS A 291 -2.69 48.17 -10.16
C CYS A 291 -2.00 49.52 -10.08
N SER A 292 -1.19 49.83 -11.09
CA SER A 292 -0.51 51.11 -11.23
C SER A 292 -1.52 52.27 -11.31
N PRO A 293 -1.13 53.51 -10.95
CA PRO A 293 -2.02 54.66 -11.03
C PRO A 293 -2.66 54.80 -12.43
N GLY A 294 -3.98 55.04 -12.47
CA GLY A 294 -4.75 55.10 -13.73
C GLY A 294 -5.34 53.77 -14.18
N PHE A 295 -5.11 52.68 -13.44
CA PHE A 295 -5.69 51.37 -13.70
C PHE A 295 -6.52 50.88 -12.50
N GLU A 296 -7.55 50.09 -12.75
CA GLU A 296 -8.39 49.47 -11.71
C GLU A 296 -8.21 47.94 -11.67
N PRO A 297 -8.37 47.29 -10.51
CA PRO A 297 -8.84 47.84 -9.23
C PRO A 297 -7.77 48.64 -8.45
N GLU A 298 -8.21 49.70 -7.77
CA GLU A 298 -7.34 50.51 -6.89
C GLU A 298 -6.95 49.78 -5.60
N GLN A 299 -7.81 48.88 -5.14
CA GLN A 299 -7.58 48.07 -3.95
C GLN A 299 -6.68 46.89 -4.29
N PRO A 300 -5.77 46.49 -3.39
CA PRO A 300 -4.93 45.32 -3.60
C PRO A 300 -5.76 44.06 -3.82
N VAL A 301 -5.42 43.30 -4.85
CA VAL A 301 -6.05 42.01 -5.19
C VAL A 301 -5.17 40.88 -4.69
N GLN A 302 -5.78 39.89 -4.04
CA GLN A 302 -5.10 38.67 -3.61
C GLN A 302 -5.15 37.62 -4.72
N ILE A 303 -4.03 36.93 -4.93
CA ILE A 303 -3.93 35.78 -5.82
C ILE A 303 -3.21 34.66 -5.08
N THR A 304 -3.54 33.43 -5.45
CA THR A 304 -3.01 32.22 -4.79
C THR A 304 -2.29 31.34 -5.81
N CYS A 305 -1.12 30.84 -5.45
CA CYS A 305 -0.43 29.80 -6.20
C CYS A 305 -1.09 28.45 -5.91
N ASP A 306 -1.72 27.83 -6.89
CA ASP A 306 -2.42 26.57 -6.73
C ASP A 306 -1.49 25.33 -6.79
N SER A 307 -2.08 24.14 -6.62
CA SER A 307 -1.36 22.85 -6.70
C SER A 307 -0.86 22.51 -8.11
N GLN A 308 -1.35 23.18 -9.15
CA GLN A 308 -0.89 23.05 -10.53
C GLN A 308 0.26 24.00 -10.86
N ARG A 309 0.70 24.81 -9.88
CA ARG A 309 1.74 25.84 -10.03
C ARG A 309 1.29 26.98 -10.93
N GLN A 310 0.00 27.32 -10.86
CA GLN A 310 -0.59 28.45 -11.57
C GLN A 310 -1.17 29.45 -10.56
N TRP A 311 -1.15 30.72 -10.92
CA TRP A 311 -1.76 31.78 -10.13
C TRP A 311 -3.25 31.88 -10.46
N THR A 312 -4.09 31.73 -9.46
CA THR A 312 -5.55 31.80 -9.60
C THR A 312 -6.08 33.18 -9.26
N GLU A 313 -7.28 33.50 -9.77
CA GLU A 313 -8.03 34.73 -9.46
C GLU A 313 -7.35 36.05 -9.88
N ILE A 314 -6.47 36.01 -10.89
CA ILE A 314 -5.85 37.21 -11.44
C ILE A 314 -6.91 38.10 -12.10
N GLN A 315 -7.08 39.32 -11.57
CA GLN A 315 -7.88 40.38 -12.19
C GLN A 315 -6.99 41.29 -13.06
N GLN A 316 -7.34 41.45 -14.34
CA GLN A 316 -6.56 42.32 -15.22
C GLN A 316 -6.70 43.80 -14.81
N CYS A 317 -5.58 44.51 -14.81
CA CYS A 317 -5.57 45.95 -14.56
C CYS A 317 -6.11 46.68 -15.79
N THR A 318 -7.33 47.23 -15.70
CA THR A 318 -7.98 47.93 -16.80
C THR A 318 -7.79 49.44 -16.66
N ALA A 319 -7.41 50.10 -17.75
CA ALA A 319 -7.17 51.54 -17.76
C ALA A 319 -8.47 52.32 -17.48
N MET A 320 -8.34 53.45 -16.81
CA MET A 320 -9.43 54.37 -16.48
C MET A 320 -9.29 55.67 -17.29
N CYS A 321 -10.41 56.34 -17.53
CA CYS A 321 -10.39 57.70 -18.05
C CYS A 321 -9.89 58.68 -16.98
N ALA A 322 -8.96 59.54 -17.38
CA ALA A 322 -8.57 60.71 -16.60
C ALA A 322 -9.77 61.67 -16.44
N PRO A 323 -9.73 62.61 -15.48
CA PRO A 323 -10.78 63.61 -15.33
C PRO A 323 -10.97 64.40 -16.63
N PRO A 324 -12.21 64.52 -17.15
CA PRO A 324 -12.44 65.25 -18.39
C PRO A 324 -12.20 66.73 -18.18
N TYR A 325 -11.56 67.37 -19.16
CA TYR A 325 -11.42 68.82 -19.21
C TYR A 325 -12.42 69.40 -20.20
N ILE A 326 -13.41 70.15 -19.72
CA ILE A 326 -14.43 70.81 -20.53
C ILE A 326 -14.39 72.31 -20.22
N PRO A 327 -13.93 73.16 -21.16
CA PRO A 327 -13.87 74.60 -20.94
C PRO A 327 -15.25 75.22 -20.67
N ASN A 328 -15.32 76.17 -19.73
CA ASN A 328 -16.52 76.93 -19.38
C ASN A 328 -17.72 76.07 -18.97
N ALA A 329 -17.44 74.93 -18.33
CA ALA A 329 -18.45 74.00 -17.87
C ALA A 329 -18.11 73.41 -16.51
N GLU A 330 -19.13 72.94 -15.80
CA GLU A 330 -19.02 72.29 -14.51
C GLU A 330 -19.57 70.86 -14.58
N ILE A 331 -18.80 69.89 -14.06
CA ILE A 331 -19.25 68.50 -13.98
C ILE A 331 -20.31 68.38 -12.88
N VAL A 332 -21.49 67.90 -13.25
CA VAL A 332 -22.63 67.71 -12.36
C VAL A 332 -22.30 66.60 -11.34
N GLY A 333 -22.41 66.90 -10.06
CA GLY A 333 -22.05 65.97 -8.98
C GLY A 333 -20.56 65.94 -8.62
N GLY A 334 -19.75 66.82 -9.22
CA GLY A 334 -18.34 67.00 -8.90
C GLY A 334 -17.38 66.14 -9.73
N GLN A 335 -16.17 66.65 -9.91
CA GLN A 335 -15.12 65.95 -10.66
C GLN A 335 -14.40 64.94 -9.78
N ARG A 336 -14.27 63.70 -10.26
CA ARG A 336 -13.50 62.62 -9.63
C ARG A 336 -12.10 62.54 -10.24
N PRO A 337 -11.12 61.99 -9.50
CA PRO A 337 -9.76 61.83 -10.00
C PRO A 337 -9.62 60.83 -11.16
N SER A 338 -10.58 59.92 -11.34
CA SER A 338 -10.61 58.93 -12.42
C SER A 338 -12.03 58.38 -12.62
N TYR A 339 -12.29 57.82 -13.80
CA TYR A 339 -13.58 57.24 -14.18
C TYR A 339 -13.39 55.90 -14.92
N ARG A 340 -14.23 54.92 -14.62
CA ARG A 340 -14.20 53.60 -15.29
C ARG A 340 -14.59 53.71 -16.75
N ILE A 341 -14.12 52.77 -17.57
CA ILE A 341 -14.62 52.60 -18.95
C ILE A 341 -16.14 52.42 -18.91
N ASN A 342 -16.84 53.01 -19.88
CA ASN A 342 -18.30 53.13 -19.97
C ASN A 342 -18.95 53.99 -18.89
N SER A 343 -18.18 54.74 -18.08
CA SER A 343 -18.76 55.75 -17.19
C SER A 343 -19.43 56.85 -18.01
N VAL A 344 -20.68 57.13 -17.70
CA VAL A 344 -21.42 58.28 -18.25
C VAL A 344 -21.50 59.33 -17.17
N ILE A 345 -21.04 60.53 -17.46
CA ILE A 345 -21.15 61.68 -16.55
C ILE A 345 -21.87 62.83 -17.22
N GLN A 346 -22.44 63.69 -16.39
CA GLN A 346 -23.12 64.89 -16.86
C GLN A 346 -22.29 66.13 -16.56
N TYR A 347 -22.38 67.11 -17.45
CA TYR A 347 -21.82 68.43 -17.24
C TYR A 347 -22.83 69.50 -17.68
N LYS A 348 -22.69 70.68 -17.11
CA LYS A 348 -23.53 71.84 -17.44
C LYS A 348 -22.63 73.02 -17.79
N CYS A 349 -22.97 73.73 -18.85
CA CYS A 349 -22.25 74.95 -19.20
C CYS A 349 -22.42 76.01 -18.11
N SER A 350 -21.32 76.70 -17.78
CA SER A 350 -21.31 77.78 -16.79
C SER A 350 -22.23 78.93 -17.23
N PRO A 351 -22.69 79.80 -16.29
CA PRO A 351 -23.53 80.95 -16.64
C PRO A 351 -22.91 81.80 -17.76
N GLY A 352 -23.72 82.20 -18.75
CA GLY A 352 -23.25 82.91 -19.95
C GLY A 352 -22.87 82.01 -21.13
N PHE A 353 -22.94 80.68 -20.97
CA PHE A 353 -22.67 79.71 -22.03
C PHE A 353 -23.87 78.78 -22.28
N GLU A 354 -23.99 78.27 -23.51
CA GLU A 354 -25.01 77.30 -23.94
C GLU A 354 -24.38 75.98 -24.45
N PRO A 355 -25.10 74.84 -24.36
CA PRO A 355 -26.48 74.69 -23.88
C PRO A 355 -26.61 74.65 -22.35
N LYS A 356 -27.77 75.11 -21.84
CA LYS A 356 -28.06 75.18 -20.39
C LYS A 356 -28.48 73.84 -19.78
N GLU A 357 -28.98 72.92 -20.61
CA GLU A 357 -29.38 71.59 -20.17
C GLU A 357 -28.14 70.71 -19.91
N PRO A 358 -28.19 69.79 -18.92
CA PRO A 358 -27.11 68.87 -18.67
C PRO A 358 -26.80 68.01 -19.91
N LEU A 359 -25.55 68.06 -20.36
CA LEU A 359 -25.03 67.23 -21.43
C LEU A 359 -24.33 66.01 -20.85
N GLN A 360 -24.34 64.90 -21.59
CA GLN A 360 -23.69 63.66 -21.21
C GLN A 360 -22.44 63.40 -22.04
N ILE A 361 -21.39 62.91 -21.38
CA ILE A 361 -20.18 62.37 -22.03
C ILE A 361 -19.91 60.98 -21.48
N SER A 362 -19.30 60.15 -22.32
CA SER A 362 -19.03 58.75 -21.99
C SER A 362 -17.53 58.48 -22.08
N CYS A 363 -17.00 57.69 -21.15
CA CYS A 363 -15.64 57.18 -21.22
C CYS A 363 -15.63 55.93 -22.12
N ASP A 364 -14.98 56.01 -23.27
CA ASP A 364 -14.88 54.92 -24.26
C ASP A 364 -13.79 53.88 -23.90
N PHE A 365 -13.76 52.76 -24.63
CA PHE A 365 -12.82 51.65 -24.46
C PHE A 365 -11.35 52.03 -24.71
N GLN A 366 -11.05 53.13 -25.39
CA GLN A 366 -9.70 53.65 -25.59
C GLN A 366 -9.27 54.69 -24.54
N PRO A 367 -9.63 54.46 -23.26
CA PRO A 367 -9.79 55.47 -22.19
C PRO A 367 -9.84 56.94 -22.64
N GLN A 368 -10.76 57.28 -23.54
CA GLN A 368 -11.01 58.66 -23.99
C GLN A 368 -12.46 59.07 -23.73
N TRP A 369 -12.68 60.36 -23.48
CA TRP A 369 -14.02 60.92 -23.39
C TRP A 369 -14.58 61.23 -24.77
N ILE A 370 -15.76 60.69 -25.05
CA ILE A 370 -16.50 60.92 -26.30
C ILE A 370 -17.74 61.79 -26.05
N ASP A 371 -18.29 62.33 -27.15
CA ASP A 371 -19.50 63.18 -27.17
C ASP A 371 -19.38 64.52 -26.43
N ILE A 372 -18.15 64.99 -26.20
CA ILE A 372 -17.89 66.31 -25.61
C ILE A 372 -18.40 67.40 -26.56
N GLN A 373 -19.35 68.21 -26.09
CA GLN A 373 -19.79 69.42 -26.80
C GLN A 373 -19.17 70.67 -26.18
N THR A 374 -18.81 71.62 -27.04
CA THR A 374 -18.22 72.89 -26.59
C THR A 374 -19.28 73.83 -26.06
N CYS A 375 -19.08 74.35 -24.84
CA CYS A 375 -19.90 75.42 -24.29
C CYS A 375 -19.61 76.73 -25.04
N THR A 376 -20.61 77.25 -25.77
CA THR A 376 -20.46 78.47 -26.56
C THR A 376 -20.92 79.69 -25.79
N ALA A 377 -20.10 80.75 -25.80
CA ALA A 377 -20.40 82.04 -25.17
C ALA A 377 -21.67 82.68 -25.77
N MET A 378 -22.44 83.36 -24.92
CA MET A 378 -23.67 84.06 -25.28
C MET A 378 -23.69 85.46 -24.65
N CYS A 379 -24.23 86.45 -25.36
CA CYS A 379 -24.56 87.74 -24.77
C CYS A 379 -25.84 87.63 -23.93
N ALA A 380 -25.83 88.31 -22.78
CA ALA A 380 -27.02 88.61 -22.01
C ALA A 380 -28.00 89.46 -22.85
N PRO A 381 -29.31 89.43 -22.58
CA PRO A 381 -30.26 90.31 -23.23
C PRO A 381 -29.84 91.78 -23.07
N PRO A 382 -29.77 92.57 -24.15
CA PRO A 382 -29.40 93.97 -24.05
C PRO A 382 -30.50 94.74 -23.32
N TYR A 383 -30.11 95.64 -22.42
CA TYR A 383 -31.02 96.59 -21.79
C TYR A 383 -30.80 97.98 -22.40
N ILE A 384 -31.82 98.49 -23.08
CA ILE A 384 -31.80 99.81 -23.69
C ILE A 384 -33.05 100.55 -23.23
N PRO A 385 -32.92 101.63 -22.43
CA PRO A 385 -34.05 102.40 -21.95
C PRO A 385 -34.88 102.96 -23.10
N ASN A 386 -36.22 102.94 -22.95
CA ASN A 386 -37.18 103.51 -23.92
C ASN A 386 -37.05 102.91 -25.33
N ALA A 387 -36.73 101.62 -25.42
CA ALA A 387 -36.59 100.90 -26.68
C ALA A 387 -37.14 99.47 -26.58
N GLU A 388 -37.61 98.93 -27.70
CA GLU A 388 -38.08 97.55 -27.82
C GLU A 388 -37.28 96.81 -28.90
N ILE A 389 -36.93 95.55 -28.62
CA ILE A 389 -36.23 94.68 -29.56
C ILE A 389 -37.24 94.11 -30.56
N VAL A 390 -37.01 94.32 -31.85
CA VAL A 390 -37.88 93.83 -32.92
C VAL A 390 -37.90 92.30 -32.92
N GLY A 391 -39.09 91.70 -32.86
CA GLY A 391 -39.27 90.24 -32.78
C GLY A 391 -39.18 89.66 -31.37
N GLY A 392 -39.06 90.51 -30.35
CA GLY A 392 -39.12 90.14 -28.94
C GLY A 392 -37.76 89.80 -28.32
N GLN A 393 -37.65 90.06 -27.02
CA GLN A 393 -36.43 89.81 -26.26
C GLN A 393 -36.30 88.32 -25.91
N ARG A 394 -35.16 87.73 -26.27
CA ARG A 394 -34.77 86.37 -25.89
C ARG A 394 -33.89 86.40 -24.64
N PRO A 395 -33.86 85.31 -23.85
CA PRO A 395 -33.07 85.24 -22.63
C PRO A 395 -31.54 85.20 -22.85
N SER A 396 -31.06 84.99 -24.07
CA SER A 396 -29.64 84.98 -24.47
C SER A 396 -29.50 85.05 -26.00
N TYR A 397 -28.36 85.56 -26.48
CA TYR A 397 -28.06 85.69 -27.92
C TYR A 397 -26.63 85.20 -28.24
N ARG A 398 -26.43 84.57 -29.41
CA ARG A 398 -25.12 84.07 -29.83
C ARG A 398 -24.18 85.22 -30.17
N ILE A 399 -22.88 85.01 -30.02
CA ILE A 399 -21.86 85.92 -30.57
C ILE A 399 -22.14 86.14 -32.06
N ASN A 400 -22.00 87.39 -32.51
CA ASN A 400 -22.37 87.94 -33.81
C ASN A 400 -23.88 87.97 -34.11
N SER A 401 -24.75 87.76 -33.12
CA SER A 401 -26.18 88.06 -33.31
C SER A 401 -26.36 89.56 -33.50
N VAL A 402 -27.12 89.92 -34.53
CA VAL A 402 -27.53 91.29 -34.81
C VAL A 402 -28.99 91.44 -34.41
N LEU A 403 -29.30 92.47 -33.63
CA LEU A 403 -30.67 92.78 -33.21
C LEU A 403 -31.06 94.16 -33.70
N ASP A 404 -32.24 94.24 -34.31
CA ASP A 404 -32.89 95.50 -34.63
C ASP A 404 -33.66 96.00 -33.41
N ILE A 405 -33.48 97.28 -33.08
CA ILE A 405 -34.11 97.96 -31.94
C ILE A 405 -34.91 99.15 -32.44
N ASN A 406 -36.15 99.27 -31.95
CA ASN A 406 -37.00 100.44 -32.19
C ASN A 406 -37.12 101.28 -30.92
N CYS A 407 -36.86 102.58 -31.01
CA CYS A 407 -37.14 103.49 -29.91
C CYS A 407 -38.65 103.65 -29.70
N SER A 408 -39.08 103.72 -28.44
CA SER A 408 -40.47 103.95 -28.06
C SER A 408 -40.95 105.32 -28.57
N PRO A 409 -42.27 105.51 -28.79
CA PRO A 409 -42.82 106.77 -29.29
C PRO A 409 -42.41 107.97 -28.42
N GLY A 410 -41.77 108.97 -29.01
CA GLY A 410 -41.25 110.17 -28.31
C GLY A 410 -39.72 110.26 -28.24
N PHE A 411 -39.01 109.18 -28.59
CA PHE A 411 -37.54 109.12 -28.58
C PHE A 411 -36.98 108.98 -30.01
N LYS A 412 -35.72 109.37 -30.24
CA LYS A 412 -34.97 109.20 -31.52
C LYS A 412 -33.85 108.18 -31.37
N PRO A 413 -33.44 107.48 -32.45
CA PRO A 413 -33.91 107.59 -33.84
C PRO A 413 -35.25 106.87 -34.11
N GLU A 414 -36.00 107.36 -35.11
CA GLU A 414 -37.29 106.77 -35.53
C GLU A 414 -37.14 105.51 -36.40
N GLN A 415 -35.93 105.26 -36.94
CA GLN A 415 -35.62 104.06 -37.71
C GLN A 415 -34.95 103.00 -36.83
N PRO A 416 -35.13 101.70 -37.16
CA PRO A 416 -34.50 100.63 -36.41
C PRO A 416 -32.98 100.77 -36.40
N VAL A 417 -32.36 100.61 -35.22
CA VAL A 417 -30.90 100.59 -35.07
C VAL A 417 -30.45 99.17 -34.78
N GLN A 418 -29.33 98.78 -35.38
CA GLN A 418 -28.71 97.47 -35.16
C GLN A 418 -27.70 97.52 -34.03
N ILE A 419 -27.78 96.55 -33.13
CA ILE A 419 -26.69 96.22 -32.19
C ILE A 419 -26.18 94.83 -32.50
N THR A 420 -24.88 94.62 -32.27
CA THR A 420 -24.24 93.33 -32.49
C THR A 420 -23.62 92.81 -31.20
N CYS A 421 -23.84 91.53 -30.90
CA CYS A 421 -23.19 90.84 -29.80
C CYS A 421 -21.75 90.50 -30.20
N ASP A 422 -20.75 91.13 -29.59
CA ASP A 422 -19.35 90.93 -29.93
C ASP A 422 -18.72 89.72 -29.22
N SER A 423 -17.47 89.41 -29.57
CA SER A 423 -16.70 88.29 -28.99
C SER A 423 -16.41 88.40 -27.49
N GLN A 424 -16.63 89.58 -26.88
CA GLN A 424 -16.45 89.82 -25.45
C GLN A 424 -17.76 89.67 -24.66
N GLN A 425 -18.81 89.11 -25.28
CA GLN A 425 -20.16 88.99 -24.72
C GLN A 425 -20.79 90.36 -24.44
N GLN A 426 -20.39 91.41 -25.16
CA GLN A 426 -20.93 92.75 -25.04
C GLN A 426 -21.71 93.14 -26.28
N TRP A 427 -22.71 94.01 -26.12
CA TRP A 427 -23.40 94.60 -27.25
C TRP A 427 -22.66 95.85 -27.70
N THR A 428 -22.23 95.86 -28.95
CA THR A 428 -21.60 97.01 -29.57
C THR A 428 -22.62 97.85 -30.33
N GLU A 429 -22.29 99.12 -30.54
CA GLU A 429 -23.14 100.07 -31.27
C GLU A 429 -24.49 100.34 -30.59
N ILE A 430 -24.57 100.22 -29.26
CA ILE A 430 -25.76 100.58 -28.49
C ILE A 430 -26.02 102.09 -28.62
N HIS A 431 -27.02 102.47 -29.41
CA HIS A 431 -27.50 103.84 -29.48
C HIS A 431 -28.56 104.06 -28.39
N GLN A 432 -28.40 105.12 -27.60
CA GLN A 432 -29.40 105.48 -26.59
C GLN A 432 -30.59 106.17 -27.26
N CYS A 433 -31.80 105.73 -26.93
CA CYS A 433 -33.01 106.43 -27.34
C CYS A 433 -33.17 107.71 -26.50
N THR A 434 -32.92 108.86 -27.10
CA THR A 434 -32.98 110.18 -26.44
C THR A 434 -34.27 110.91 -26.78
N ASP A 435 -34.75 111.76 -25.87
CA ASP A 435 -35.94 112.58 -26.09
C ASP A 435 -35.85 113.38 -27.40
N LYS A 436 -37.00 113.50 -28.07
CA LYS A 436 -37.11 114.13 -29.38
C LYS A 436 -36.77 115.60 -29.46
#